data_AF-A0A6C0JXU8-F1
#
_entry.id   AF-A0A6C0JXU8-F1
#
_cell.length_a   1.000
_cell.length_b   1.000
_cell.length_c   1.000
_cell.angle_alpha   90.00
_cell.angle_beta   90.00
_cell.angle_gamma   90.00
#
_symmetry.space_group_name_H-M   'P 1'
#
loop_
_entity.id
_entity.type
_entity.pdbx_description
1 polymer ?
#
loop_
_entity_poly.entity_id
_entity_poly.type
_entity_poly.pdbx_seq_one_letter_code
_entity_poly.pdbx_strand_id
1 'polypeptide(L)'
;MSKGHLSYVVVAVVSLVVLVVAVIFFTNYQDTTFRCAIGECPTNIQTGVKRCSSTQSLSYDPATEVCNSADRCDNPITSYAVLPTGGTDDRGVCATEECRCSTTAACPSWISAAFKLDDGLYTQRVLDQTNSIPLGYQCYVAQSEIQALGCYIPEGGDIQAATTECLQLYPECGQIPLCRAGVLAYVDDGLASRYACVNSSTCPCGTTTILNPITGSVTCE
;
A
#
# COMPACT_ATOMS: atom_id res chain seq x y z
N MET A 1 -73.30 -4.57 -8.62
CA MET A 1 -72.01 -3.91 -8.30
C MET A 1 -70.88 -4.82 -8.75
N SER A 2 -70.09 -4.37 -9.73
CA SER A 2 -69.03 -5.18 -10.36
C SER A 2 -67.86 -5.38 -9.39
N LYS A 3 -67.48 -6.64 -9.16
CA LYS A 3 -66.32 -7.03 -8.32
C LYS A 3 -65.01 -6.35 -8.77
N GLY A 4 -64.94 -5.88 -10.03
CA GLY A 4 -63.77 -5.17 -10.55
C GLY A 4 -63.48 -3.85 -9.83
N HIS A 5 -64.51 -3.06 -9.46
CA HIS A 5 -64.29 -1.77 -8.80
C HIS A 5 -63.70 -1.91 -7.40
N LEU A 6 -64.05 -2.97 -6.67
CA LEU A 6 -63.51 -3.22 -5.34
C LEU A 6 -62.00 -3.52 -5.40
N SER A 7 -61.55 -4.29 -6.39
CA SER A 7 -60.12 -4.61 -6.55
C SER A 7 -59.26 -3.38 -6.87
N TYR A 8 -59.73 -2.46 -7.72
CA TYR A 8 -58.97 -1.24 -8.04
C TYR A 8 -58.81 -0.32 -6.82
N VAL A 9 -59.86 -0.19 -6.00
CA VAL A 9 -59.82 0.62 -4.79
C VAL A 9 -58.81 0.04 -3.80
N VAL A 10 -58.78 -1.28 -3.61
CA VAL A 10 -57.82 -1.94 -2.72
C VAL A 10 -56.38 -1.70 -3.18
N VAL A 11 -56.08 -1.88 -4.47
CA VAL A 11 -54.73 -1.64 -5.00
C VAL A 11 -54.30 -0.18 -4.84
N ALA A 12 -55.19 0.77 -5.11
CA ALA A 12 -54.89 2.20 -4.96
C ALA A 12 -54.57 2.57 -3.51
N VAL A 13 -55.33 2.04 -2.55
CA VAL A 13 -55.10 2.27 -1.11
C VAL A 13 -53.77 1.65 -0.66
N VAL A 14 -53.47 0.42 -1.06
CA VAL A 14 -52.20 -0.24 -0.72
C VAL A 14 -51.02 0.53 -1.29
N SER A 15 -51.09 0.96 -2.55
CA SER A 15 -50.03 1.77 -3.18
C SER A 15 -49.83 3.10 -2.47
N LEU A 16 -50.91 3.77 -2.03
CA LEU A 16 -50.83 5.00 -1.27
C LEU A 16 -50.17 4.77 0.10
N VAL A 17 -50.54 3.70 0.81
CA VAL A 17 -49.95 3.36 2.11
C VAL A 17 -48.45 3.08 1.97
N VAL A 18 -48.04 2.32 0.95
CA VAL A 18 -46.61 2.05 0.69
C VAL A 18 -45.85 3.34 0.39
N LEU A 19 -46.42 4.24 -0.42
CA LEU A 19 -45.80 5.53 -0.72
C LEU A 19 -45.64 6.39 0.53
N VAL A 20 -46.68 6.48 1.38
CA VAL A 20 -46.63 7.25 2.64
C VAL A 20 -45.59 6.67 3.59
N VAL A 21 -45.54 5.34 3.75
CA VAL A 21 -44.54 4.66 4.58
C VAL A 21 -43.14 4.93 4.06
N ALA A 22 -42.91 4.81 2.74
CA ALA A 22 -41.61 5.13 2.15
C ALA A 22 -41.19 6.58 2.44
N VAL A 23 -42.08 7.56 2.25
CA VAL A 23 -41.79 8.97 2.55
C VAL A 23 -41.46 9.17 4.03
N ILE A 24 -42.21 8.55 4.96
CA ILE A 24 -41.92 8.61 6.40
C ILE A 24 -40.53 8.02 6.70
N PHE A 25 -40.17 6.89 6.10
CA PHE A 25 -38.85 6.29 6.28
C PHE A 25 -37.73 7.19 5.74
N PHE A 26 -37.91 7.81 4.57
CA PHE A 26 -36.91 8.71 3.99
C PHE A 26 -36.79 10.04 4.76
N THR A 27 -37.86 10.56 5.35
CA THR A 27 -37.81 11.82 6.11
C THR A 27 -37.36 11.64 7.56
N ASN A 28 -37.58 10.46 8.15
CA ASN A 28 -37.08 10.12 9.50
C ASN A 28 -35.71 9.46 9.49
N TYR A 29 -35.05 9.38 8.34
CA TYR A 29 -33.62 9.05 8.29
C TYR A 29 -32.86 10.19 8.97
N GLN A 30 -32.73 10.08 10.30
CA GLN A 30 -31.87 10.94 11.10
C GLN A 30 -30.52 10.94 10.41
N ASP A 31 -30.06 12.12 10.04
CA ASP A 31 -28.74 12.36 9.50
C ASP A 31 -27.73 12.01 10.60
N THR A 32 -27.42 10.72 10.74
CA THR A 32 -26.38 10.24 11.62
C THR A 32 -25.08 10.73 11.00
N THR A 33 -24.73 11.96 11.33
CA THR A 33 -23.47 12.57 10.92
C THR A 33 -22.36 11.82 11.63
N PHE A 34 -21.75 10.88 10.92
CA PHE A 34 -20.54 10.22 11.37
C PHE A 34 -19.44 11.28 11.44
N ARG A 35 -18.68 11.29 12.53
CA ARG A 35 -17.65 12.29 12.79
C ARG A 35 -16.37 11.59 13.21
N CYS A 36 -15.24 12.02 12.66
CA CYS A 36 -13.92 11.63 13.15
C CYS A 36 -13.60 12.41 14.43
N ALA A 37 -12.76 11.82 15.28
CA ALA A 37 -12.29 12.51 16.49
C ALA A 37 -11.44 13.74 16.12
N ILE A 38 -11.25 14.66 17.07
CA ILE A 38 -10.33 15.80 16.87
C ILE A 38 -8.91 15.24 16.70
N GLY A 39 -8.22 15.66 15.64
CA GLY A 39 -6.89 15.15 15.26
C GLY A 39 -6.93 13.96 14.29
N GLU A 40 -8.10 13.37 14.04
CA GLU A 40 -8.30 12.42 12.95
C GLU A 40 -8.79 13.13 11.68
N CYS A 41 -8.46 12.55 10.54
CA CYS A 41 -8.78 13.05 9.22
C CYS A 41 -9.71 12.08 8.50
N PRO A 42 -10.92 12.52 8.10
CA PRO A 42 -11.66 11.87 7.04
C PRO A 42 -10.76 11.64 5.82
N THR A 43 -10.66 10.39 5.42
CA THR A 43 -9.79 9.91 4.36
C THR A 43 -10.65 9.22 3.32
N ASN A 44 -10.66 9.74 2.10
CA ASN A 44 -11.43 9.11 1.03
C ASN A 44 -10.85 7.73 0.69
N ILE A 45 -11.68 6.69 0.67
CA ILE A 45 -11.24 5.30 0.47
C ILE A 45 -10.66 5.09 -0.94
N GLN A 46 -11.18 5.79 -1.95
CA GLN A 46 -10.76 5.65 -3.35
C GLN A 46 -9.54 6.51 -3.69
N THR A 47 -9.53 7.77 -3.26
CA THR A 47 -8.45 8.71 -3.60
C THR A 47 -7.34 8.73 -2.55
N GLY A 48 -7.60 8.24 -1.34
CA GLY A 48 -6.65 8.28 -0.25
C GLY A 48 -6.42 9.66 0.36
N VAL A 49 -7.09 10.70 -0.15
CA VAL A 49 -6.85 12.07 0.30
C VAL A 49 -7.48 12.28 1.67
N LYS A 50 -6.67 12.80 2.59
CA LYS A 50 -7.07 13.20 3.95
C LYS A 50 -7.60 14.63 3.95
N ARG A 51 -8.62 14.89 4.76
CA ARG A 51 -9.08 16.23 5.13
C ARG A 51 -8.85 16.39 6.63
N CYS A 52 -7.80 17.10 7.03
CA CYS A 52 -7.42 17.19 8.44
C CYS A 52 -7.92 18.47 9.11
N SER A 53 -8.25 18.39 10.40
CA SER A 53 -8.45 19.56 11.25
C SER A 53 -7.96 19.28 12.66
N SER A 54 -7.11 20.17 13.17
CA SER A 54 -6.58 20.11 14.53
C SER A 54 -7.52 20.71 15.59
N THR A 55 -8.59 21.40 15.17
CA THR A 55 -9.44 22.20 16.07
C THR A 55 -10.88 21.73 16.19
N GLN A 56 -11.37 20.95 15.22
CA GLN A 56 -12.77 20.51 15.21
C GLN A 56 -12.91 19.07 14.69
N SER A 57 -13.93 18.37 15.19
CA SER A 57 -14.38 17.10 14.61
C SER A 57 -14.89 17.34 13.19
N LEU A 58 -14.52 16.49 12.25
CA LEU A 58 -14.99 16.58 10.88
C LEU A 58 -16.02 15.49 10.61
N SER A 59 -17.12 15.85 9.94
CA SER A 59 -18.06 14.85 9.44
C SER A 59 -17.46 14.10 8.25
N TYR A 60 -17.82 12.82 8.13
CA TYR A 60 -17.43 11.96 7.02
C TYR A 60 -18.59 11.09 6.57
N ASP A 61 -18.53 10.63 5.32
CA ASP A 61 -19.46 9.65 4.78
C ASP A 61 -18.86 8.24 4.89
N PRO A 62 -19.40 7.33 5.72
CA PRO A 62 -18.82 5.99 5.89
C PRO A 62 -18.88 5.12 4.63
N ALA A 63 -19.67 5.50 3.61
CA ALA A 63 -19.67 4.80 2.33
C ALA A 63 -18.43 5.12 1.47
N THR A 64 -17.79 6.26 1.68
CA THR A 64 -16.71 6.78 0.82
C THR A 64 -15.47 7.24 1.56
N GLU A 65 -15.55 7.40 2.88
CA GLU A 65 -14.48 7.91 3.75
C GLU A 65 -14.32 7.03 5.00
N VAL A 66 -13.10 7.05 5.55
CA VAL A 66 -12.75 6.47 6.85
C VAL A 66 -11.95 7.47 7.67
N CYS A 67 -11.91 7.32 9.00
CA CYS A 67 -11.07 8.14 9.86
C CYS A 67 -9.68 7.50 10.00
N ASN A 68 -8.62 8.29 9.78
CA ASN A 68 -7.24 7.95 10.09
C ASN A 68 -6.61 9.07 10.94
N SER A 69 -5.56 8.78 11.71
CA SER A 69 -4.71 9.82 12.30
C SER A 69 -4.08 10.71 11.22
N ALA A 70 -3.68 11.96 11.54
CA ALA A 70 -3.06 12.85 10.55
C ALA A 70 -1.77 12.27 9.94
N ASP A 71 -0.90 11.74 10.80
CA ASP A 71 0.45 11.24 10.50
C ASP A 71 0.50 9.74 10.19
N ARG A 72 -0.65 9.04 10.24
CA ARG A 72 -0.72 7.58 10.00
C ARG A 72 -1.95 7.15 9.22
N CYS A 73 -1.86 5.99 8.59
CA CYS A 73 -2.93 5.29 7.90
C CYS A 73 -3.29 4.06 8.74
N ASP A 74 -3.96 4.32 9.87
CA ASP A 74 -4.24 3.36 10.94
C ASP A 74 -5.64 2.71 10.83
N ASN A 75 -6.45 3.14 9.87
CA ASN A 75 -7.70 2.47 9.54
C ASN A 75 -7.44 1.15 8.79
N PRO A 76 -8.07 0.03 9.18
CA PRO A 76 -7.87 -1.27 8.52
C PRO A 76 -8.21 -1.30 7.03
N ILE A 77 -9.09 -0.41 6.55
CA ILE A 77 -9.48 -0.34 5.12
C ILE A 77 -8.39 0.35 4.29
N THR A 78 -7.77 1.39 4.83
CA THR A 78 -6.76 2.21 4.14
C THR A 78 -5.43 2.15 4.88
N SER A 79 -4.90 0.95 5.13
CA SER A 79 -3.77 0.74 6.05
C SER A 79 -2.39 1.16 5.50
N TYR A 80 -2.31 1.53 4.23
CA TYR A 80 -1.03 1.81 3.54
C TYR A 80 -0.81 3.31 3.39
N ALA A 81 0.34 3.82 3.86
CA ALA A 81 0.68 5.24 3.69
C ALA A 81 1.44 5.48 2.39
N VAL A 82 0.90 6.30 1.48
CA VAL A 82 1.53 6.62 0.21
C VAL A 82 2.74 7.54 0.42
N LEU A 83 3.89 7.09 -0.07
CA LEU A 83 5.17 7.77 0.02
C LEU A 83 5.33 8.78 -1.13
N PRO A 84 6.16 9.83 -0.96
CA PRO A 84 6.50 10.77 -2.05
C PRO A 84 7.10 10.10 -3.29
N THR A 85 7.61 8.89 -3.11
CA THR A 85 8.23 8.03 -4.11
C THR A 85 7.21 7.25 -4.95
N GLY A 86 5.92 7.40 -4.68
CA GLY A 86 4.82 6.69 -5.34
C GLY A 86 4.49 5.32 -4.74
N GLY A 87 5.33 4.79 -3.85
CA GLY A 87 5.09 3.53 -3.15
C GLY A 87 4.25 3.69 -1.89
N THR A 88 4.12 2.63 -1.10
CA THR A 88 3.45 2.66 0.20
C THR A 88 4.29 2.10 1.35
N ASP A 89 4.12 2.65 2.55
CA ASP A 89 4.56 2.06 3.82
C ASP A 89 3.42 1.20 4.41
N ASP A 90 3.71 -0.08 4.66
CA ASP A 90 2.79 -1.11 5.16
C ASP A 90 2.50 -0.99 6.66
N ARG A 91 3.31 -0.22 7.39
CA ARG A 91 3.05 0.16 8.79
C ARG A 91 2.11 1.37 8.88
N GLY A 92 1.70 1.90 7.74
CA GLY A 92 0.84 3.07 7.63
C GLY A 92 1.47 4.34 8.20
N VAL A 93 2.79 4.50 8.18
CA VAL A 93 3.45 5.70 8.73
C VAL A 93 3.70 6.71 7.61
N CYS A 94 3.22 7.94 7.78
CA CYS A 94 3.46 9.00 6.80
C CYS A 94 4.93 9.49 6.84
N ALA A 95 5.48 9.85 5.69
CA ALA A 95 6.81 10.47 5.59
C ALA A 95 6.82 11.95 6.04
N THR A 96 5.65 12.57 6.07
CA THR A 96 5.36 13.96 6.43
C THR A 96 4.18 13.97 7.40
N GLU A 97 3.85 15.12 8.00
CA GLU A 97 2.71 15.23 8.93
C GLU A 97 1.37 14.77 8.33
N GLU A 98 1.21 14.90 7.01
CA GLU A 98 0.06 14.38 6.27
C GLU A 98 0.54 13.59 5.04
N CYS A 99 -0.16 12.49 4.73
CA CYS A 99 0.06 11.71 3.52
C CYS A 99 -1.28 11.14 3.00
N ARG A 100 -1.28 10.64 1.76
CA ARG A 100 -2.44 9.88 1.24
C ARG A 100 -2.41 8.46 1.81
N CYS A 101 -3.57 7.86 2.04
CA CYS A 101 -3.68 6.45 2.39
C CYS A 101 -4.15 5.61 1.19
N SER A 102 -3.84 4.33 1.18
CA SER A 102 -4.25 3.39 0.13
C SER A 102 -4.86 2.14 0.74
N THR A 103 -5.76 1.51 0.00
CA THR A 103 -6.32 0.18 0.32
C THR A 103 -5.42 -0.95 -0.19
N THR A 104 -4.49 -0.61 -1.09
CA THR A 104 -3.56 -1.54 -1.71
C THR A 104 -2.12 -1.09 -1.45
N ALA A 105 -1.24 -2.07 -1.26
CA ALA A 105 0.18 -1.81 -1.27
C ALA A 105 0.62 -1.40 -2.68
N ALA A 106 1.63 -0.53 -2.76
CA ALA A 106 2.23 -0.02 -3.98
C ALA A 106 3.75 -0.05 -3.86
N CYS A 107 4.43 -0.41 -4.93
CA CYS A 107 5.87 -0.20 -5.02
C CYS A 107 6.17 1.25 -5.44
N PRO A 108 7.28 1.83 -4.96
CA PRO A 108 7.84 3.06 -5.53
C PRO A 108 7.92 3.03 -7.06
N SER A 109 7.77 4.18 -7.70
CA SER A 109 7.63 4.31 -9.16
C SER A 109 8.85 3.84 -9.96
N TRP A 110 10.00 3.72 -9.31
CA TRP A 110 11.24 3.19 -9.89
C TRP A 110 11.29 1.65 -9.86
N ILE A 111 10.46 0.99 -9.07
CA ILE A 111 10.48 -0.47 -8.95
C ILE A 111 9.83 -1.11 -10.18
N SER A 112 10.59 -1.98 -10.86
CA SER A 112 10.20 -2.60 -12.13
C SER A 112 9.55 -3.99 -12.01
N ALA A 113 9.56 -4.58 -10.80
CA ALA A 113 8.98 -5.89 -10.56
C ALA A 113 8.55 -6.08 -9.10
N ALA A 114 7.43 -6.78 -8.91
CA ALA A 114 7.01 -7.31 -7.60
C ALA A 114 6.88 -8.83 -7.67
N PHE A 115 7.24 -9.52 -6.58
CA PHE A 115 7.16 -10.98 -6.50
C PHE A 115 6.43 -11.45 -5.24
N LYS A 116 5.67 -12.53 -5.38
CA LYS A 116 5.05 -13.25 -4.25
C LYS A 116 5.95 -14.38 -3.80
N LEU A 117 6.06 -14.55 -2.49
CA LEU A 117 6.64 -15.74 -1.90
C LEU A 117 5.50 -16.75 -1.65
N ASP A 118 5.48 -17.85 -2.40
CA ASP A 118 4.58 -18.98 -2.15
C ASP A 118 5.43 -20.19 -1.74
N ASP A 119 5.20 -20.72 -0.53
CA ASP A 119 5.92 -21.89 0.02
C ASP A 119 7.46 -21.78 -0.02
N GLY A 120 7.99 -20.56 0.17
CA GLY A 120 9.43 -20.29 0.13
C GLY A 120 10.02 -20.15 -1.27
N LEU A 121 9.19 -20.21 -2.32
CA LEU A 121 9.60 -20.00 -3.71
C LEU A 121 9.01 -18.68 -4.24
N TYR A 122 9.81 -17.94 -5.00
CA TYR A 122 9.36 -16.75 -5.72
C TYR A 122 8.64 -17.15 -7.01
N THR A 123 7.31 -17.22 -6.98
CA THR A 123 6.52 -17.88 -8.03
C THR A 123 6.00 -16.95 -9.11
N GLN A 124 5.98 -15.62 -8.91
CA GLN A 124 5.31 -14.74 -9.88
C GLN A 124 5.93 -13.35 -10.00
N ARG A 125 6.39 -13.01 -11.20
CA ARG A 125 6.77 -11.64 -11.59
C ARG A 125 5.54 -10.87 -12.02
N VAL A 126 5.12 -9.87 -11.27
CA VAL A 126 4.19 -8.85 -11.79
C VAL A 126 5.05 -7.78 -12.46
N LEU A 127 5.21 -7.91 -13.78
CA LEU A 127 5.58 -6.81 -14.66
C LEU A 127 4.30 -6.07 -14.98
N ASP A 128 3.86 -5.21 -14.09
CA ASP A 128 2.77 -4.35 -14.47
C ASP A 128 3.03 -2.97 -13.90
N GLN A 129 2.94 -1.97 -14.77
CA GLN A 129 3.05 -0.55 -14.40
C GLN A 129 1.85 -0.10 -13.56
N THR A 130 1.01 -1.03 -13.12
CA THR A 130 -0.04 -0.78 -12.16
C THR A 130 0.62 -0.61 -10.80
N ASN A 131 0.48 0.60 -10.22
CA ASN A 131 1.00 0.96 -8.90
C ASN A 131 0.38 0.15 -7.74
N SER A 132 -0.30 -0.96 -7.98
CA SER A 132 -0.96 -1.77 -6.95
C SER A 132 -0.40 -3.19 -6.98
N ILE A 133 0.23 -3.61 -5.88
CA ILE A 133 0.67 -4.99 -5.68
C ILE A 133 -0.35 -5.76 -4.83
N PRO A 134 -0.61 -7.04 -5.11
CA PRO A 134 -1.44 -7.85 -4.24
C PRO A 134 -0.79 -8.05 -2.86
N LEU A 135 -1.60 -8.42 -1.87
CA LEU A 135 -1.13 -8.78 -0.52
C LEU A 135 -0.09 -9.91 -0.60
N GLY A 136 1.03 -9.75 0.13
CA GLY A 136 2.11 -10.73 0.21
C GLY A 136 3.20 -10.60 -0.87
N TYR A 137 3.15 -9.57 -1.71
CA TYR A 137 4.20 -9.28 -2.69
C TYR A 137 5.28 -8.35 -2.11
N GLN A 138 6.53 -8.55 -2.51
CA GLN A 138 7.67 -7.69 -2.21
C GLN A 138 8.16 -6.97 -3.47
N CYS A 139 8.71 -5.77 -3.30
CA CYS A 139 9.16 -4.90 -4.39
C CYS A 139 10.67 -5.05 -4.69
N TYR A 140 11.06 -5.06 -5.96
CA TYR A 140 12.45 -5.25 -6.42
C TYR A 140 12.92 -4.13 -7.38
N VAL A 141 14.17 -3.69 -7.21
CA VAL A 141 14.79 -2.63 -8.02
C VAL A 141 15.45 -3.22 -9.27
N ALA A 142 15.31 -2.56 -10.44
CA ALA A 142 15.98 -3.01 -11.66
C ALA A 142 17.50 -2.79 -11.57
N GLN A 143 18.30 -3.70 -12.12
CA GLN A 143 19.77 -3.56 -12.17
C GLN A 143 20.23 -2.29 -12.88
N SER A 144 19.51 -1.86 -13.93
CA SER A 144 19.80 -0.63 -14.66
C SER A 144 19.60 0.64 -13.81
N GLU A 145 18.69 0.61 -12.84
CA GLU A 145 18.49 1.74 -11.92
C GLU A 145 19.53 1.79 -10.81
N ILE A 146 20.02 0.62 -10.39
CA ILE A 146 21.18 0.49 -9.51
C ILE A 146 22.40 1.16 -10.16
N GLN A 147 22.62 0.94 -11.46
CA GLN A 147 23.66 1.62 -12.22
C GLN A 147 23.46 3.14 -12.31
N ALA A 148 22.22 3.61 -12.45
CA ALA A 148 21.91 5.05 -12.48
C ALA A 148 22.20 5.77 -11.15
N LEU A 149 22.25 5.04 -10.03
CA LEU A 149 22.64 5.55 -8.71
C LEU A 149 24.16 5.59 -8.49
N GLY A 150 24.95 5.26 -9.52
CA GLY A 150 26.42 5.23 -9.44
C GLY A 150 26.98 3.88 -9.03
N CYS A 151 26.16 2.85 -8.83
CA CYS A 151 26.63 1.49 -8.60
C CYS A 151 27.05 0.85 -9.93
N TYR A 152 28.30 1.00 -10.34
CA TYR A 152 28.77 0.36 -11.56
C TYR A 152 28.95 -1.15 -11.33
N ILE A 153 28.11 -1.95 -12.00
CA ILE A 153 28.29 -3.42 -12.07
C ILE A 153 28.88 -3.71 -13.45
N PRO A 154 30.17 -4.09 -13.58
CA PRO A 154 30.74 -4.45 -14.86
C PRO A 154 30.00 -5.68 -15.44
N GLU A 155 29.81 -5.73 -16.76
CA GLU A 155 29.33 -6.95 -17.42
C GLU A 155 30.32 -8.09 -17.16
N GLY A 156 29.87 -9.14 -16.45
CA GLY A 156 30.71 -10.26 -16.04
C GLY A 156 31.67 -9.96 -14.88
N GLY A 157 31.53 -8.80 -14.22
CA GLY A 157 32.29 -8.44 -13.02
C GLY A 157 31.81 -9.19 -11.79
N ASP A 158 32.70 -9.33 -10.80
CA ASP A 158 32.36 -9.88 -9.50
C ASP A 158 31.29 -9.01 -8.83
N ILE A 159 30.11 -9.59 -8.67
CA ILE A 159 28.92 -8.91 -8.18
C ILE A 159 29.09 -8.56 -6.69
N GLN A 160 29.89 -9.32 -5.93
CA GLN A 160 30.26 -8.96 -4.56
C GLN A 160 31.06 -7.65 -4.53
N ALA A 161 31.97 -7.45 -5.48
CA ALA A 161 32.78 -6.23 -5.55
C ALA A 161 31.93 -4.99 -5.85
N ALA A 162 30.99 -5.08 -6.79
CA ALA A 162 30.12 -3.95 -7.17
C ALA A 162 29.10 -3.58 -6.07
N THR A 163 28.58 -4.58 -5.34
CA THR A 163 27.69 -4.35 -4.19
C THR A 163 28.46 -3.68 -3.05
N THR A 164 29.70 -4.13 -2.82
CA THR A 164 30.61 -3.55 -1.81
C THR A 164 30.98 -2.11 -2.15
N GLU A 165 31.27 -1.80 -3.41
CA GLU A 165 31.62 -0.45 -3.86
C GLU A 165 30.41 0.51 -3.72
N CYS A 166 29.19 0.03 -3.98
CA CYS A 166 28.01 0.86 -3.76
C CYS A 166 27.62 1.02 -2.29
N LEU A 167 27.87 0.01 -1.44
CA LEU A 167 27.76 0.12 0.02
C LEU A 167 28.83 1.07 0.61
N GLN A 168 30.00 1.21 -0.01
CA GLN A 168 31.04 2.16 0.42
C GLN A 168 30.67 3.62 0.16
N LEU A 169 29.87 3.90 -0.87
CA LEU A 169 29.36 5.25 -1.15
C LEU A 169 28.28 5.71 -0.15
N TYR A 170 27.63 4.77 0.55
CA TYR A 170 26.62 5.02 1.58
C TYR A 170 27.08 4.42 2.92
N PRO A 171 27.90 5.13 3.71
CA PRO A 171 28.55 4.59 4.91
C PRO A 171 27.59 4.21 6.05
N GLU A 172 26.29 4.51 5.91
CA GLU A 172 25.23 4.01 6.78
C GLU A 172 24.72 2.66 6.26
N CYS A 173 25.50 1.62 6.55
CA CYS A 173 25.33 0.24 6.09
C CYS A 173 23.98 -0.37 6.46
N GLY A 174 22.96 -0.13 5.63
CA GLY A 174 21.61 -0.62 5.87
C GLY A 174 20.50 0.36 5.50
N GLN A 175 20.84 1.59 5.14
CA GLN A 175 19.87 2.53 4.57
C GLN A 175 20.38 3.02 3.22
N ILE A 176 20.45 2.11 2.25
CA ILE A 176 20.35 2.60 0.86
C ILE A 176 18.97 3.25 0.79
N PRO A 177 18.84 4.53 0.40
CA PRO A 177 17.54 5.24 0.40
C PRO A 177 16.47 4.55 -0.47
N LEU A 178 16.87 3.57 -1.29
CA LEU A 178 16.00 2.64 -2.02
C LEU A 178 15.22 1.66 -1.12
N CYS A 179 15.82 1.14 -0.04
CA CYS A 179 15.22 0.13 0.84
C CYS A 179 14.88 0.75 2.21
N ARG A 180 13.80 1.56 2.25
CA ARG A 180 13.39 2.31 3.46
C ARG A 180 13.10 1.46 4.71
N ALA A 181 12.88 0.15 4.54
CA ALA A 181 12.59 -0.79 5.62
C ALA A 181 13.34 -2.13 5.44
N GLY A 182 14.60 -2.09 5.00
CA GLY A 182 15.38 -3.31 4.81
C GLY A 182 16.77 -3.11 4.22
N VAL A 183 17.41 -4.22 3.88
CA VAL A 183 18.75 -4.25 3.28
C VAL A 183 18.60 -4.63 1.81
N LEU A 184 19.41 -4.04 0.93
CA LEU A 184 19.50 -4.52 -0.44
C LEU A 184 20.27 -5.86 -0.41
N ALA A 185 19.59 -6.95 -0.73
CA ALA A 185 20.18 -8.27 -0.85
C ALA A 185 20.37 -8.67 -2.31
N TYR A 186 21.50 -9.31 -2.58
CA TYR A 186 21.72 -10.06 -3.79
C TYR A 186 20.92 -11.35 -3.76
N VAL A 187 20.19 -11.63 -4.83
CA VAL A 187 19.42 -12.87 -4.99
C VAL A 187 20.14 -13.74 -6.01
N ASP A 188 20.63 -14.89 -5.55
CA ASP A 188 21.21 -15.92 -6.41
C ASP A 188 20.21 -17.07 -6.59
N ASP A 189 19.52 -17.08 -7.72
CA ASP A 189 18.58 -18.15 -8.10
C ASP A 189 19.18 -19.12 -9.14
N GLY A 190 20.48 -18.98 -9.47
CA GLY A 190 21.16 -19.77 -10.51
C GLY A 190 20.69 -19.50 -11.95
N LEU A 191 19.73 -18.58 -12.16
CA LEU A 191 19.18 -18.22 -13.47
C LEU A 191 19.49 -16.77 -13.85
N ALA A 192 19.46 -15.85 -12.89
CA ALA A 192 19.82 -14.46 -13.07
C ALA A 192 20.16 -13.77 -11.74
N SER A 193 21.29 -13.08 -11.72
CA SER A 193 21.71 -12.15 -10.69
C SER A 193 20.72 -10.99 -10.53
N ARG A 194 20.07 -10.85 -9.36
CA ARG A 194 19.11 -9.76 -9.09
C ARG A 194 19.32 -9.15 -7.71
N TYR A 195 18.74 -7.98 -7.47
CA TYR A 195 18.74 -7.33 -6.17
C TYR A 195 17.32 -7.14 -5.64
N ALA A 196 17.15 -7.30 -4.33
CA ALA A 196 15.90 -7.23 -3.62
C ALA A 196 16.02 -6.36 -2.37
N CYS A 197 15.00 -5.60 -2.01
CA CYS A 197 14.93 -5.06 -0.66
C CYS A 197 14.36 -6.13 0.27
N VAL A 198 15.17 -6.65 1.19
CA VAL A 198 14.75 -7.67 2.17
C VAL A 198 14.61 -7.06 3.55
N ASN A 199 13.51 -7.37 4.23
CA ASN A 199 13.29 -6.97 5.61
C ASN A 199 14.05 -7.94 6.53
N SER A 200 15.34 -7.71 6.73
CA SER A 200 16.23 -8.55 7.55
C SER A 200 17.16 -7.70 8.40
N SER A 201 17.82 -8.32 9.39
CA SER A 201 18.87 -7.67 10.18
C SER A 201 19.97 -7.16 9.26
N THR A 202 20.39 -5.91 9.46
CA THR A 202 21.48 -5.28 8.71
C THR A 202 22.77 -6.11 8.82
N CYS A 203 23.34 -6.46 7.68
CA CYS A 203 24.66 -7.06 7.62
C CYS A 203 25.74 -6.03 8.06
N PRO A 204 26.86 -6.47 8.66
CA PRO A 204 27.97 -5.58 8.99
C PRO A 204 28.46 -4.79 7.76
N CYS A 205 28.94 -3.57 7.99
CA CYS A 205 29.53 -2.75 6.93
C CYS A 205 30.61 -3.51 6.14
N GLY A 206 30.52 -3.44 4.81
CA GLY A 206 31.46 -4.09 3.90
C GLY A 206 31.19 -5.57 3.64
N THR A 207 30.07 -6.11 4.14
CA THR A 207 29.59 -7.44 3.78
C THR A 207 28.42 -7.37 2.80
N THR A 208 28.35 -8.32 1.89
CA THR A 208 27.29 -8.50 0.92
C THR A 208 26.14 -9.24 1.58
N THR A 209 24.95 -8.67 1.52
CA THR A 209 23.73 -9.33 1.96
C THR A 209 23.27 -10.26 0.86
N ILE A 210 23.20 -11.56 1.12
CA ILE A 210 22.76 -12.58 0.16
C ILE A 210 21.43 -13.14 0.63
N LEU A 211 20.42 -13.07 -0.22
CA LEU A 211 19.14 -13.71 -0.02
C LEU A 211 19.15 -15.04 -0.75
N ASN A 212 19.02 -16.14 0.00
CA ASN A 212 18.75 -17.44 -0.58
C ASN A 212 17.26 -17.49 -0.99
N PRO A 213 16.93 -17.56 -2.29
CA PRO A 213 15.55 -17.49 -2.75
C PRO A 213 14.74 -18.76 -2.46
N ILE A 214 15.41 -19.86 -2.07
CA ILE A 214 14.76 -21.14 -1.75
C ILE A 214 14.35 -21.18 -0.28
N THR A 215 15.20 -20.65 0.60
CA THR A 215 14.97 -20.68 2.05
C THR A 215 14.40 -19.36 2.59
N GLY A 216 14.48 -18.28 1.81
CA GLY A 216 14.20 -16.91 2.27
C GLY A 216 15.19 -16.41 3.32
N SER A 217 16.28 -17.14 3.58
CA SER A 217 17.28 -16.76 4.58
C SER A 217 18.25 -15.74 4.03
N VAL A 218 18.67 -14.80 4.89
CA VAL A 218 19.69 -13.81 4.58
C VAL A 218 21.02 -14.22 5.21
N THR A 219 22.08 -14.24 4.42
CA THR A 219 23.47 -14.41 4.87
C THR A 219 24.28 -13.15 4.59
N CYS A 220 25.31 -12.90 5.39
CA CYS A 220 26.24 -11.79 5.22
C CYS A 220 27.60 -12.37 4.84
N GLU A 221 28.11 -12.04 3.66
CA GLU A 221 29.41 -12.51 3.15
C GLU A 221 30.42 -11.38 2.96
#